data_AF-A0AAW2HVD8-F1
#
_entry.id   AF-A0AAW2HVD8-F1
#
_cell.length_a   1.000
_cell.length_b   1.000
_cell.length_c   1.000
_cell.angle_alpha   90.00
_cell.angle_beta   90.00
_cell.angle_gamma   90.00
#
_symmetry.space_group_name_H-M   'P 1'
#
loop_
_entity.id
_entity.type
_entity.pdbx_description
1 polymer ?
#
loop_
_entity_poly.entity_id
_entity_poly.type
_entity_poly.pdbx_seq_one_letter_code
_entity_poly.pdbx_strand_id
1 'polypeptide(L)'
;MEFISDDRIKKERDDEDIPVEKNYVVKRPNISLLHSYKHSWKSRHNHFLRYSDVKPKDERRPTVTDLANQKQVVQKVNGWKIYHLSTQMEDLSEMESHVLDRLSTMLQAMDKSLCKELEKDINRVNDLIMGNIQRSKVIKDQMQEAKTQMMKVFDHKVHVSEIISRCASKRNFKKREKY
;
A
#
# COMPACT_ATOMS: atom_id res chain seq x y z
N MET A 1 54.58 -15.74 5.43
CA MET A 1 55.93 -15.25 5.75
C MET A 1 55.84 -14.74 7.17
N GLU A 2 56.58 -15.32 8.10
CA GLU A 2 56.20 -15.40 9.52
C GLU A 2 57.44 -15.46 10.42
N PHE A 3 57.42 -14.68 11.52
CA PHE A 3 58.27 -14.77 12.72
C PHE A 3 59.82 -14.72 12.53
N ILE A 4 60.64 -14.49 13.57
CA ILE A 4 60.37 -14.16 15.00
C ILE A 4 60.69 -12.64 15.21
N SER A 5 61.47 -12.05 16.14
CA SER A 5 62.17 -12.39 17.42
C SER A 5 62.50 -11.07 18.16
N ASP A 6 62.25 -11.05 19.48
CA ASP A 6 63.08 -10.52 20.58
C ASP A 6 63.56 -9.03 20.59
N ASP A 7 63.75 -8.35 21.74
CA ASP A 7 63.53 -8.71 23.16
C ASP A 7 63.10 -7.50 24.03
N ARG A 8 62.96 -7.71 25.35
CA ARG A 8 62.50 -6.75 26.38
C ARG A 8 63.26 -5.41 26.39
N ILE A 9 62.58 -4.38 26.88
CA ILE A 9 63.04 -3.58 28.04
C ILE A 9 61.83 -2.96 28.75
N LYS A 10 61.71 -3.19 30.07
CA LYS A 10 60.91 -2.32 30.96
C LYS A 10 61.77 -1.12 31.33
N LYS A 11 61.19 0.09 31.36
CA LYS A 11 61.84 1.24 32.01
C LYS A 11 60.81 2.16 32.66
N GLU A 12 60.60 1.93 33.94
CA GLU A 12 60.02 2.94 34.84
C GLU A 12 61.00 4.12 34.98
N ARG A 13 60.45 5.32 35.18
CA ARG A 13 60.98 6.43 35.98
C ARG A 13 59.93 7.54 36.02
N ASP A 14 59.52 7.91 37.22
CA ASP A 14 58.93 9.21 37.50
C ASP A 14 60.00 10.30 37.34
N ASP A 15 59.60 11.53 37.00
CA ASP A 15 60.37 12.77 37.23
C ASP A 15 59.45 14.00 37.00
N GLU A 16 59.24 14.79 38.07
CA GLU A 16 58.86 16.22 38.14
C GLU A 16 57.65 16.83 37.38
N ASP A 17 56.72 17.43 38.16
CA ASP A 17 55.61 18.27 37.69
C ASP A 17 56.06 19.73 37.39
N ILE A 18 55.87 20.20 36.14
CA ILE A 18 56.12 21.60 35.75
C ILE A 18 54.79 22.33 35.49
N PRO A 19 54.41 23.37 36.26
CA PRO A 19 53.12 24.07 36.08
C PRO A 19 53.07 24.92 34.79
N VAL A 20 52.32 24.45 33.78
CA VAL A 20 52.05 25.21 32.56
C VAL A 20 50.87 26.17 32.75
N GLU A 21 51.10 27.46 32.53
CA GLU A 21 50.11 28.53 32.69
C GLU A 21 48.97 28.44 31.65
N LYS A 22 47.73 28.29 32.12
CA LYS A 22 46.56 28.04 31.25
C LYS A 22 45.87 29.33 30.83
N ASN A 23 46.21 29.83 29.64
CA ASN A 23 45.47 30.92 28.98
C ASN A 23 44.07 30.46 28.52
N TYR A 24 43.01 30.97 29.16
CA TYR A 24 41.62 30.63 28.86
C TYR A 24 41.01 31.54 27.78
N VAL A 25 41.03 31.09 26.52
CA VAL A 25 40.33 31.78 25.41
C VAL A 25 38.85 31.43 25.42
N VAL A 26 38.00 32.40 25.82
CA VAL A 26 36.53 32.24 25.80
C VAL A 26 36.03 32.20 24.35
N LYS A 27 35.69 31.01 23.86
CA LYS A 27 35.07 30.82 22.54
C LYS A 27 33.69 31.49 22.51
N ARG A 28 33.43 32.32 21.50
CA ARG A 28 32.11 32.94 21.29
C ARG A 28 31.04 31.85 21.05
N PRO A 29 29.82 31.99 21.59
CA PRO A 29 28.78 30.98 21.42
C PRO A 29 28.31 30.90 19.97
N ASN A 30 28.12 29.67 19.47
CA ASN A 30 27.61 29.44 18.11
C ASN A 30 26.13 29.84 18.00
N ILE A 31 25.86 30.96 17.31
CA ILE A 31 24.50 31.48 17.14
C ILE A 31 23.79 30.68 16.04
N SER A 32 22.83 29.84 16.43
CA SER A 32 22.01 29.03 15.51
C SER A 32 20.58 29.53 15.48
N LEU A 33 20.05 29.82 14.28
CA LEU A 33 18.65 30.23 14.06
C LEU A 33 17.62 29.18 14.54
N LEU A 34 18.03 27.91 14.67
CA LEU A 34 17.18 26.84 15.19
C LEU A 34 17.08 26.85 16.73
N HIS A 35 18.08 27.40 17.42
CA HIS A 35 18.22 27.35 18.88
C HIS A 35 18.05 28.72 19.57
N SER A 36 18.00 29.81 18.80
CA SER A 36 17.89 31.18 19.31
C SER A 36 16.52 31.55 19.89
N TYR A 37 15.42 30.95 19.40
CA TYR A 37 14.08 31.27 19.92
C TYR A 37 13.82 30.64 21.30
N LYS A 38 14.14 31.44 22.33
CA LYS A 38 13.79 31.23 23.75
C LYS A 38 12.96 32.42 24.24
N HIS A 39 11.63 32.29 24.21
CA HIS A 39 10.73 33.30 24.76
C HIS A 39 10.67 33.20 26.29
N SER A 40 10.52 34.34 26.96
CA SER A 40 10.42 34.42 28.43
C SER A 40 9.00 34.26 28.97
N TRP A 41 7.97 34.44 28.13
CA TRP A 41 6.56 34.27 28.50
C TRP A 41 6.11 32.80 28.46
N LYS A 42 5.11 32.45 29.28
CA LYS A 42 4.43 31.15 29.19
C LYS A 42 3.45 31.16 28.02
N SER A 43 3.51 30.12 27.17
CA SER A 43 2.54 29.95 26.10
C SER A 43 1.13 29.73 26.66
N ARG A 44 0.09 30.21 25.97
CA ARG A 44 -1.30 29.86 26.30
C ARG A 44 -1.54 28.41 25.87
N HIS A 45 -2.50 27.73 26.51
CA HIS A 45 -2.88 26.38 26.11
C HIS A 45 -3.16 26.30 24.60
N ASN A 46 -2.70 25.21 23.97
CA ASN A 46 -2.78 24.93 22.53
C ASN A 46 -2.05 25.91 21.59
N HIS A 47 -1.19 26.81 22.09
CA HIS A 47 -0.36 27.66 21.25
C HIS A 47 1.01 27.02 21.01
N PHE A 48 1.21 26.50 19.80
CA PHE A 48 2.48 25.96 19.30
C PHE A 48 3.53 27.07 19.17
N LEU A 49 4.79 26.75 19.51
CA LEU A 49 5.88 27.74 19.62
C LEU A 49 6.91 27.59 18.49
N ARG A 50 6.96 26.41 17.87
CA ARG A 50 7.82 26.06 16.75
C ARG A 50 7.01 25.25 15.73
N TYR A 51 7.39 25.32 14.46
CA TYR A 51 6.77 24.50 13.39
C TYR A 51 6.88 22.99 13.66
N SER A 52 7.88 22.56 14.46
CA SER A 52 8.08 21.18 14.90
C SER A 52 7.01 20.65 15.85
N ASP A 53 6.28 21.54 16.52
CA ASP A 53 5.33 21.18 17.58
C ASP A 53 3.99 20.70 16.99
N VAL A 54 3.72 21.06 15.73
CA VAL A 54 2.62 20.53 14.92
C VAL A 54 3.17 19.43 14.02
N LYS A 55 2.96 18.17 14.42
CA LYS A 55 3.13 17.03 13.51
C LYS A 55 1.80 16.71 12.82
N PRO A 56 1.81 16.23 11.56
CA PRO A 56 0.64 15.58 10.97
C PRO A 56 0.13 14.51 11.93
N LYS A 57 -1.19 14.48 12.14
CA LYS A 57 -1.80 13.50 13.05
C LYS A 57 -1.75 12.13 12.38
N ASP A 58 -0.87 11.26 12.85
CA ASP A 58 -0.79 9.88 12.40
C ASP A 58 -2.17 9.21 12.43
N GLU A 59 -2.60 8.67 11.29
CA GLU A 59 -3.81 7.86 11.22
C GLU A 59 -3.58 6.54 11.97
N ARG A 60 -3.94 6.53 13.26
CA ARG A 60 -3.93 5.32 14.08
C ARG A 60 -4.77 4.25 13.37
N ARG A 61 -4.08 3.26 12.79
CA ARG A 61 -4.71 2.07 12.22
C ARG A 61 -5.62 1.43 13.28
N PRO A 62 -6.86 1.04 12.93
CA PRO A 62 -7.78 0.42 13.88
C PRO A 62 -7.18 -0.89 14.41
N THR A 63 -7.27 -1.12 15.71
CA THR A 63 -6.80 -2.38 16.31
C THR A 63 -7.74 -3.54 15.93
N VAL A 64 -7.28 -4.78 16.10
CA VAL A 64 -8.13 -5.97 15.88
C VAL A 64 -9.42 -5.90 16.72
N THR A 65 -9.35 -5.35 17.93
CA THR A 65 -10.52 -5.09 18.77
C THR A 65 -11.43 -4.02 18.17
N ASP A 66 -10.91 -2.92 17.65
CA ASP A 66 -11.71 -1.88 16.98
C ASP A 66 -12.41 -2.42 15.72
N LEU A 67 -11.74 -3.32 14.98
CA LEU A 67 -12.30 -4.02 13.80
C LEU A 67 -13.41 -5.01 14.19
N ALA A 68 -13.15 -5.87 15.19
CA ALA A 68 -14.10 -6.88 15.67
C ALA A 68 -15.37 -6.30 16.33
N ASN A 69 -15.33 -5.03 16.72
CA ASN A 69 -16.45 -4.32 17.34
C ASN A 69 -17.18 -3.36 16.37
N GLN A 70 -16.91 -3.42 15.07
CA GLN A 70 -17.66 -2.65 14.07
C GLN A 70 -19.11 -3.13 13.93
N LYS A 71 -20.03 -2.17 13.69
CA LYS A 71 -21.43 -2.47 13.33
C LYS A 71 -21.48 -3.47 12.16
N GLN A 72 -22.22 -4.56 12.38
CA GLN A 72 -22.48 -5.61 11.39
C GLN A 72 -21.21 -6.31 10.83
N VAL A 73 -20.10 -6.35 11.59
CA VAL A 73 -18.84 -6.96 11.11
C VAL A 73 -19.00 -8.39 10.58
N VAL A 74 -19.82 -9.23 11.22
CA VAL A 74 -20.10 -10.61 10.76
C VAL A 74 -20.76 -10.63 9.37
N GLN A 75 -21.65 -9.66 9.08
CA GLN A 75 -22.26 -9.52 7.75
C GLN A 75 -21.26 -8.97 6.73
N LYS A 76 -20.26 -8.17 7.14
CA LYS A 76 -19.15 -7.74 6.27
C LYS A 76 -18.25 -8.92 5.89
N VAL A 77 -17.99 -9.85 6.81
CA VAL A 77 -17.20 -11.08 6.57
C VAL A 77 -17.90 -12.05 5.60
N ASN A 78 -19.23 -12.00 5.50
CA ASN A 78 -19.96 -12.68 4.43
C ASN A 78 -19.77 -12.04 3.05
N GLY A 79 -19.20 -10.83 2.97
CA GLY A 79 -18.61 -10.29 1.74
C GLY A 79 -19.55 -10.13 0.56
N TRP A 80 -20.84 -9.85 0.79
CA TRP A 80 -21.86 -9.74 -0.28
C TRP A 80 -21.47 -8.83 -1.45
N LYS A 81 -20.66 -7.79 -1.20
CA LYS A 81 -20.11 -6.90 -2.23
C LYS A 81 -19.17 -7.61 -3.21
N ILE A 82 -18.38 -8.57 -2.72
CA ILE A 82 -17.46 -9.38 -3.52
C ILE A 82 -18.24 -10.38 -4.38
N TYR A 83 -19.28 -11.01 -3.81
CA TYR A 83 -20.19 -11.86 -4.58
C TYR A 83 -20.94 -11.06 -5.67
N HIS A 84 -21.45 -9.88 -5.35
CA HIS A 84 -22.10 -9.01 -6.34
C HIS A 84 -21.14 -8.56 -7.45
N LEU A 85 -19.89 -8.21 -7.10
CA LEU A 85 -18.86 -7.88 -8.08
C LEU A 85 -18.46 -9.11 -8.93
N SER A 86 -18.43 -10.32 -8.35
CA SER A 86 -18.25 -11.57 -9.10
C SER A 86 -19.35 -11.76 -10.14
N THR A 87 -20.62 -11.49 -9.78
CA THR A 87 -21.75 -11.52 -10.73
C THR A 87 -21.53 -10.51 -11.85
N GLN A 88 -21.19 -9.26 -11.53
CA GLN A 88 -20.92 -8.23 -12.55
C GLN A 88 -19.74 -8.59 -13.48
N MET A 89 -18.74 -9.31 -12.98
CA MET A 89 -17.63 -9.83 -13.80
C MET A 89 -18.04 -11.04 -14.67
N GLU A 90 -19.06 -11.80 -14.26
CA GLU A 90 -19.70 -12.84 -15.08
C GLU A 90 -20.51 -12.21 -16.21
N ASP A 91 -21.37 -11.23 -15.89
CA ASP A 91 -22.16 -10.46 -16.87
C ASP A 91 -21.25 -9.81 -17.95
N LEU A 92 -20.12 -9.22 -17.52
CA LEU A 92 -19.10 -8.65 -18.43
C LEU A 92 -18.42 -9.71 -19.31
N SER A 93 -18.16 -10.90 -18.79
CA SER A 93 -17.56 -12.01 -19.54
C SER A 93 -18.51 -12.61 -20.57
N GLU A 94 -19.82 -12.63 -20.28
CA GLU A 94 -20.87 -13.01 -21.24
C GLU A 94 -21.00 -11.94 -22.35
N MET A 95 -21.06 -10.66 -22.00
CA MET A 95 -21.09 -9.57 -22.99
C MET A 95 -19.84 -9.57 -23.91
N GLU A 96 -18.65 -9.79 -23.36
CA GLU A 96 -17.41 -9.91 -24.16
C GLU A 96 -17.44 -11.15 -25.08
N SER A 97 -18.12 -12.22 -24.66
CA SER A 97 -18.35 -13.40 -25.51
C SER A 97 -19.25 -13.07 -26.71
N HIS A 98 -20.34 -12.33 -26.49
CA HIS A 98 -21.19 -11.86 -27.60
C HIS A 98 -20.46 -10.88 -28.54
N VAL A 99 -19.52 -10.07 -28.03
CA VAL A 99 -18.64 -9.24 -28.88
C VAL A 99 -17.72 -10.12 -29.73
N LEU A 100 -17.08 -11.12 -29.13
CA LEU A 100 -16.21 -12.09 -29.81
C LEU A 100 -16.96 -12.87 -30.91
N ASP A 101 -18.19 -13.32 -30.65
CA ASP A 101 -19.03 -14.02 -31.63
C ASP A 101 -19.41 -13.11 -32.81
N ARG A 102 -19.76 -11.85 -32.53
CA ARG A 102 -20.09 -10.86 -33.58
C ARG A 102 -18.88 -10.50 -34.43
N LEU A 103 -17.69 -10.33 -33.83
CA LEU A 103 -16.43 -10.13 -34.55
C LEU A 103 -16.10 -11.33 -35.45
N SER A 104 -16.25 -12.54 -34.91
CA SER A 104 -16.01 -13.79 -35.66
C SER A 104 -16.99 -13.97 -36.83
N THR A 105 -18.25 -13.58 -36.63
CA THR A 105 -19.28 -13.57 -37.69
C THR A 105 -18.97 -12.53 -38.77
N MET A 106 -18.49 -11.34 -38.37
CA MET A 106 -18.09 -10.28 -39.30
C MET A 106 -16.88 -10.69 -40.17
N LEU A 107 -15.86 -11.30 -39.56
CA LEU A 107 -14.69 -11.84 -40.28
C LEU A 107 -15.14 -12.85 -41.36
N GLN A 108 -15.94 -13.84 -40.97
CA GLN A 108 -16.48 -14.85 -41.90
C GLN A 108 -17.40 -14.28 -43.00
N ALA A 109 -17.95 -13.08 -42.84
CA ALA A 109 -18.72 -12.40 -43.88
C ALA A 109 -17.81 -11.63 -44.85
N MET A 110 -16.73 -11.02 -44.34
CA MET A 110 -15.76 -10.29 -45.15
C MET A 110 -14.85 -11.22 -45.97
N ASP A 111 -14.42 -12.35 -45.40
CA ASP A 111 -13.66 -13.40 -46.10
C ASP A 111 -14.41 -14.00 -47.32
N LYS A 112 -15.74 -13.89 -47.33
CA LYS A 112 -16.62 -14.37 -48.41
C LYS A 112 -16.94 -13.28 -49.45
N SER A 113 -16.44 -12.06 -49.27
CA SER A 113 -16.73 -10.94 -50.18
C SER A 113 -15.83 -10.99 -51.43
N LEU A 114 -16.44 -11.18 -52.60
CA LEU A 114 -15.73 -11.38 -53.88
C LEU A 114 -15.34 -10.06 -54.58
N CYS A 115 -15.31 -8.93 -53.87
CA CYS A 115 -15.13 -7.60 -54.45
C CYS A 115 -13.63 -7.25 -54.60
N LYS A 116 -13.04 -7.69 -55.71
CA LYS A 116 -11.60 -7.52 -55.99
C LYS A 116 -11.10 -6.07 -55.96
N GLU A 117 -11.93 -5.10 -56.31
CA GLU A 117 -11.56 -3.67 -56.23
C GLU A 117 -11.34 -3.19 -54.78
N LEU A 118 -11.97 -3.85 -53.80
CA LEU A 118 -11.86 -3.53 -52.38
C LEU A 118 -10.95 -4.50 -51.61
N GLU A 119 -10.33 -5.49 -52.28
CA GLU A 119 -9.58 -6.59 -51.66
C GLU A 119 -8.52 -6.12 -50.64
N LYS A 120 -7.82 -5.02 -50.96
CA LYS A 120 -6.82 -4.41 -50.07
C LYS A 120 -7.43 -3.84 -48.77
N ASP A 121 -8.60 -3.22 -48.86
CA ASP A 121 -9.28 -2.63 -47.70
C ASP A 121 -10.05 -3.69 -46.91
N ILE A 122 -10.59 -4.72 -47.58
CA ILE A 122 -11.13 -5.93 -46.94
C ILE A 122 -10.05 -6.59 -46.07
N ASN A 123 -8.87 -6.87 -46.64
CA ASN A 123 -7.75 -7.44 -45.89
C ASN A 123 -7.33 -6.57 -44.69
N ARG A 124 -7.25 -5.24 -44.88
CA ARG A 124 -6.93 -4.31 -43.79
C ARG A 124 -7.97 -4.32 -42.66
N VAL A 125 -9.25 -4.49 -42.97
CA VAL A 125 -10.32 -4.60 -41.96
C VAL A 125 -10.29 -5.98 -41.29
N ASN A 126 -10.00 -7.05 -42.04
CA ASN A 126 -9.79 -8.38 -41.49
C ASN A 126 -8.66 -8.42 -40.46
N ASP A 127 -7.51 -7.80 -40.73
CA ASP A 127 -6.39 -7.66 -39.78
C ASP A 127 -6.84 -6.98 -38.47
N LEU A 128 -7.64 -5.91 -38.57
CA LEU A 128 -8.20 -5.21 -37.42
C LEU A 128 -9.21 -6.07 -36.64
N ILE A 129 -10.05 -6.86 -37.33
CA ILE A 129 -10.99 -7.78 -36.70
C ILE A 129 -10.25 -8.92 -35.99
N MET A 130 -9.21 -9.50 -36.60
CA MET A 130 -8.36 -10.52 -35.96
C MET A 130 -7.64 -9.97 -34.72
N GLY A 131 -7.11 -8.75 -34.79
CA GLY A 131 -6.54 -8.05 -33.63
C GLY A 131 -7.56 -7.74 -32.54
N ASN A 132 -8.83 -7.50 -32.88
CA ASN A 132 -9.92 -7.37 -31.90
C ASN A 132 -10.24 -8.71 -31.25
N ILE A 133 -10.41 -9.78 -32.04
CA ILE A 133 -10.66 -11.15 -31.59
C ILE A 133 -9.58 -11.63 -30.60
N GLN A 134 -8.31 -11.31 -30.85
CA GLN A 134 -7.22 -11.64 -29.94
C GLN A 134 -7.34 -10.87 -28.61
N ARG A 135 -7.65 -9.56 -28.66
CA ARG A 135 -7.84 -8.74 -27.45
C ARG A 135 -9.04 -9.20 -26.62
N SER A 136 -10.17 -9.51 -27.24
CA SER A 136 -11.37 -10.04 -26.55
C SER A 136 -11.08 -11.34 -25.80
N LYS A 137 -10.31 -12.26 -26.40
CA LYS A 137 -9.88 -13.50 -25.73
C LYS A 137 -9.02 -13.21 -24.49
N VAL A 138 -7.99 -12.36 -24.63
CA VAL A 138 -7.11 -11.98 -23.51
C VAL A 138 -7.89 -11.29 -22.39
N ILE A 139 -8.83 -10.39 -22.73
CA ILE A 139 -9.70 -9.72 -21.74
C ILE A 139 -10.58 -10.73 -21.00
N LYS A 140 -11.18 -11.70 -21.71
CA LYS A 140 -12.02 -12.74 -21.12
C LYS A 140 -11.23 -13.65 -20.15
N ASP A 141 -10.03 -14.06 -20.55
CA ASP A 141 -9.14 -14.88 -19.71
C ASP A 141 -8.70 -14.10 -18.45
N GLN A 142 -8.29 -12.83 -18.60
CA GLN A 142 -7.91 -11.96 -17.49
C GLN A 142 -9.09 -11.63 -16.56
N MET A 143 -10.31 -11.47 -17.08
CA MET A 143 -11.52 -11.28 -16.27
C MET A 143 -11.78 -12.50 -15.37
N GLN A 144 -11.67 -13.71 -15.94
CA GLN A 144 -11.86 -14.95 -15.19
C GLN A 144 -10.72 -15.19 -14.19
N GLU A 145 -9.48 -14.82 -14.50
CA GLU A 145 -8.38 -14.86 -13.53
C GLU A 145 -8.60 -13.87 -12.38
N ALA A 146 -8.90 -12.60 -12.68
CA ALA A 146 -9.14 -11.56 -11.68
C ALA A 146 -10.31 -11.91 -10.74
N LYS A 147 -11.40 -12.47 -11.30
CA LYS A 147 -12.52 -13.04 -10.53
C LYS A 147 -12.03 -14.15 -9.58
N THR A 148 -11.20 -15.06 -10.08
CA THR A 148 -10.65 -16.18 -9.30
C THR A 148 -9.71 -15.68 -8.19
N GLN A 149 -8.86 -14.70 -8.47
CA GLN A 149 -8.00 -14.06 -7.46
C GLN A 149 -8.83 -13.35 -6.37
N MET A 150 -9.86 -12.60 -6.77
CA MET A 150 -10.76 -11.89 -5.86
C MET A 150 -11.47 -12.84 -4.88
N MET A 151 -11.89 -14.02 -5.33
CA MET A 151 -12.58 -14.98 -4.47
C MET A 151 -11.69 -15.61 -3.39
N LYS A 152 -10.36 -15.66 -3.58
CA LYS A 152 -9.39 -16.15 -2.57
C LYS A 152 -9.38 -15.33 -1.28
N VAL A 153 -9.94 -14.11 -1.28
CA VAL A 153 -10.16 -13.32 -0.06
C VAL A 153 -11.02 -14.08 0.97
N PHE A 154 -11.82 -15.05 0.54
CA PHE A 154 -12.62 -15.92 1.42
C PHE A 154 -11.88 -17.14 1.97
N ASP A 155 -10.68 -17.49 1.48
CA ASP A 155 -9.91 -18.66 1.95
C ASP A 155 -9.61 -18.56 3.46
N HIS A 156 -9.45 -17.33 3.96
CA HIS A 156 -9.20 -17.04 5.39
C HIS A 156 -10.47 -16.72 6.19
N LYS A 157 -11.68 -16.82 5.59
CA LYS A 157 -12.95 -16.37 6.19
C LYS A 157 -13.23 -17.02 7.55
N VAL A 158 -12.94 -18.31 7.71
CA VAL A 158 -13.15 -19.05 8.97
C VAL A 158 -12.27 -18.47 10.06
N HIS A 159 -10.96 -18.39 9.82
CA HIS A 159 -9.99 -17.86 10.77
C HIS A 159 -10.24 -16.39 11.17
N VAL A 160 -10.63 -15.55 10.20
CA VAL A 160 -11.03 -14.17 10.46
C VAL A 160 -12.31 -14.10 11.32
N SER A 161 -13.27 -15.01 11.10
CA SER A 161 -14.48 -15.12 11.91
C SER A 161 -14.18 -15.54 13.36
N GLU A 162 -13.23 -16.47 13.57
CA GLU A 162 -12.76 -16.87 14.90
C GLU A 162 -12.04 -15.74 15.64
N ILE A 163 -11.21 -14.96 14.95
CA ILE A 163 -10.55 -13.77 15.52
C ILE A 163 -11.61 -12.75 15.94
N ILE A 164 -12.58 -12.46 15.07
CA ILE A 164 -13.68 -11.53 15.37
C ILE A 164 -14.50 -12.04 16.57
N SER A 165 -14.83 -13.33 16.62
CA SER A 165 -15.58 -13.91 17.74
C SER A 165 -14.81 -13.86 19.07
N ARG A 166 -13.48 -13.95 19.05
CA ARG A 166 -12.61 -13.83 20.24
C ARG A 166 -12.40 -12.37 20.68
N CYS A 167 -12.33 -11.43 19.74
CA CYS A 167 -12.10 -10.00 20.01
C CYS A 167 -13.39 -9.17 20.12
N ALA A 168 -14.56 -9.76 19.82
CA ALA A 168 -15.86 -9.14 20.03
C ALA A 168 -16.10 -8.85 21.52
N SER A 169 -16.41 -7.60 21.85
CA SER A 169 -16.63 -7.19 23.22
C SER A 169 -17.99 -7.67 23.71
N LYS A 170 -17.99 -8.58 24.70
CA LYS A 170 -19.20 -8.96 25.45
C LYS A 170 -19.80 -7.80 26.26
N ARG A 171 -19.11 -6.65 26.34
CA ARG A 171 -19.61 -5.45 27.02
C ARG A 171 -20.68 -4.79 26.15
N ASN A 172 -21.94 -5.07 26.48
CA ASN A 172 -23.13 -4.43 25.91
C ASN A 172 -22.88 -2.95 25.58
N PHE A 173 -23.10 -2.57 24.31
CA PHE A 173 -23.17 -1.18 23.88
C PHE A 173 -24.41 -0.54 24.52
N LYS A 174 -24.29 -0.12 25.79
CA LYS A 174 -25.28 0.75 26.44
C LYS A 174 -25.39 2.01 25.57
N LYS A 175 -26.49 2.12 24.83
CA LYS A 175 -26.75 3.25 23.93
C LYS A 175 -26.55 4.55 24.71
N ARG A 176 -25.64 5.41 24.26
CA ARG A 176 -25.86 6.85 24.41
C ARG A 176 -26.83 7.24 23.31
N GLU A 177 -28.12 7.07 23.57
CA GLU A 177 -29.12 7.82 22.82
C GLU A 177 -28.84 9.29 23.08
N LYS A 178 -28.56 10.03 22.01
CA LYS A 178 -28.56 11.49 22.05
C LYS A 178 -29.99 11.92 21.81
N TYR A 179 -30.57 12.54 22.83
CA TYR A 179 -31.59 13.56 22.65
C TYR A 179 -30.97 14.75 21.90
#